data_AF-A0A085ZDV8-F1
#
_entry.id   AF-A0A085ZDV8-F1
#
_cell.length_a   1.000
_cell.length_b   1.000
_cell.length_c   1.000
_cell.angle_alpha   90.00
_cell.angle_beta   90.00
_cell.angle_gamma   90.00
#
_symmetry.space_group_name_H-M   'P 1'
#
loop_
_entity.id
_entity.type
_entity.pdbx_description
1 polymer ?
#
loop_
_entity_poly.entity_id
_entity_poly.type
_entity_poly.pdbx_seq_one_letter_code
_entity_poly.pdbx_strand_id
1 'polypeptide(L)'
;MEARHLILTRILLLFTIITSCSKEIEVDYYKIYGIKNEKSEQIGKNGYIFFAKSEDEHIYLVESFEIYHAYKGDSKASNYEEFFNDILNQKKSMKIDSINHKCFKIDKKINNDFLKLEKDEFLKKYTVTSGYKNKYFINSKLEWEEIENVGYFLFESGFGIIFDDHLGGYYVNNLNKDNK
;
A
#
# COMPACT_ATOMS: atom_id res chain seq x y z
N MET A 1 11.85 47.57 -12.99
CA MET A 1 11.65 46.65 -11.84
C MET A 1 10.66 45.53 -12.17
N GLU A 2 9.66 45.80 -13.01
CA GLU A 2 8.61 44.85 -13.42
C GLU A 2 9.09 43.61 -14.22
N ALA A 3 10.11 43.76 -15.07
CA ALA A 3 10.64 42.65 -15.88
C ALA A 3 11.20 41.49 -15.04
N ARG A 4 11.75 41.77 -13.86
CA ARG A 4 12.28 40.73 -12.95
C ARG A 4 11.18 39.98 -12.21
N HIS A 5 10.08 40.65 -11.87
CA HIS A 5 8.90 40.01 -11.27
C HIS A 5 8.23 39.05 -12.25
N LEU A 6 8.09 39.44 -13.52
CA LEU A 6 7.48 38.61 -14.55
C LEU A 6 8.27 37.33 -14.84
N ILE A 7 9.59 37.39 -14.76
CA ILE A 7 10.47 36.21 -14.90
C ILE A 7 10.32 35.29 -13.69
N LEU A 8 10.31 35.83 -12.46
CA LEU A 8 10.14 35.02 -11.25
C LEU A 8 8.79 34.29 -11.22
N THR A 9 7.71 34.97 -11.58
CA THR A 9 6.36 34.37 -11.61
C THR A 9 6.27 33.24 -12.64
N ARG A 10 6.92 33.39 -13.80
CA ARG A 10 6.98 32.33 -14.81
C ARG A 10 7.80 31.12 -14.36
N ILE A 11 8.91 31.34 -13.66
CA ILE A 11 9.72 30.25 -13.09
C ILE A 11 8.93 29.49 -12.03
N LEU A 12 8.19 30.20 -11.15
CA LEU A 12 7.32 29.60 -10.14
C LEU A 12 6.19 28.77 -10.76
N LEU A 13 5.52 29.28 -11.80
CA LEU A 13 4.48 28.55 -12.53
C LEU A 13 5.01 27.30 -13.25
N LEU A 14 6.21 27.38 -13.83
CA LEU A 14 6.86 26.21 -14.43
C LEU A 14 7.22 25.18 -13.37
N PHE A 15 7.72 25.61 -12.20
CA PHE A 15 8.01 24.69 -11.10
C PHE A 15 6.76 23.99 -10.57
N THR A 16 5.64 24.72 -10.40
CA THR A 16 4.39 24.10 -9.92
C THR A 16 3.78 23.12 -10.93
N ILE A 17 3.90 23.40 -12.23
CA ILE A 17 3.42 22.49 -13.29
C ILE A 17 4.29 21.22 -13.35
N ILE A 18 5.60 21.35 -13.17
CA ILE A 18 6.52 20.20 -13.24
C ILE A 18 6.42 19.33 -11.98
N THR A 19 6.18 19.90 -10.80
CA THR A 19 5.99 19.10 -9.56
C THR A 19 4.61 18.45 -9.46
N SER A 20 3.61 18.92 -10.22
CA SER A 20 2.24 18.38 -10.18
C SER A 20 2.03 17.15 -11.07
N CYS A 21 3.06 16.70 -11.81
CA CYS A 21 3.00 15.55 -12.71
C CYS A 21 3.93 14.41 -12.25
N SER A 22 4.02 14.15 -10.94
CA SER A 22 4.41 12.81 -10.52
C SER A 22 3.23 11.89 -10.84
N LYS A 23 3.33 11.15 -11.94
CA LYS A 23 2.32 10.16 -12.33
C LYS A 23 2.31 9.12 -11.22
N GLU A 24 1.28 9.11 -10.38
CA GLU A 24 1.08 8.02 -9.41
C GLU A 24 1.16 6.71 -10.19
N ILE A 25 2.13 5.88 -9.83
CA ILE A 25 2.35 4.61 -10.51
C ILE A 25 1.24 3.69 -10.02
N GLU A 26 0.21 3.53 -10.85
CA GLU A 26 -0.85 2.58 -10.59
C GLU A 26 -0.27 1.16 -10.53
N VAL A 27 -0.52 0.49 -9.41
CA VAL A 27 -0.05 -0.86 -9.17
C VAL A 27 -1.14 -1.83 -9.61
N ASP A 28 -0.80 -2.75 -10.50
CA ASP A 28 -1.69 -3.84 -10.91
C ASP A 28 -1.68 -4.94 -9.83
N TYR A 29 -2.40 -4.67 -8.74
CA TYR A 29 -2.52 -5.54 -7.58
C TYR A 29 -3.16 -6.88 -7.93
N TYR A 30 -4.10 -6.92 -8.88
CA TYR A 30 -4.68 -8.16 -9.35
C TYR A 30 -3.66 -9.04 -10.08
N LYS A 31 -2.73 -8.48 -10.85
CA LYS A 31 -1.64 -9.29 -11.42
C LYS A 31 -0.64 -9.78 -10.37
N ILE A 32 -0.42 -8.98 -9.33
CA ILE A 32 0.56 -9.26 -8.26
C ILE A 32 0.02 -10.30 -7.25
N TYR A 33 -1.26 -10.19 -6.89
CA TYR A 33 -1.91 -10.98 -5.83
C TYR A 33 -3.06 -11.85 -6.34
N GLY A 34 -3.66 -11.49 -7.48
CA GLY A 34 -4.71 -12.27 -8.10
C GLY A 34 -4.15 -13.61 -8.53
N ILE A 35 -4.83 -14.65 -8.07
CA ILE A 35 -4.47 -16.05 -8.18
C ILE A 35 -4.25 -16.39 -9.67
N LYS A 36 -3.00 -16.32 -10.15
CA LYS A 36 -2.61 -17.07 -11.33
C LYS A 36 -2.50 -18.52 -10.88
N ASN A 37 -3.36 -19.36 -11.44
CA ASN A 37 -3.43 -20.80 -11.24
C ASN A 37 -2.12 -21.51 -11.63
N GLU A 38 -1.08 -21.33 -10.84
CA GLU A 38 0.04 -22.26 -10.77
C GLU A 38 0.03 -22.85 -9.37
N LYS A 39 -0.07 -24.18 -9.35
CA LYS A 39 -0.13 -25.06 -8.19
C LYS A 39 0.86 -24.63 -7.09
N SER A 40 0.46 -23.72 -6.20
CA SER A 40 1.25 -23.38 -5.03
C SER A 40 0.89 -24.36 -3.93
N GLU A 41 1.58 -25.50 -3.97
CA GLU A 41 1.69 -26.37 -2.81
C GLU A 41 2.07 -25.53 -1.58
N GLN A 42 1.21 -25.59 -0.56
CA GLN A 42 1.60 -25.42 0.84
C GLN A 42 2.33 -24.12 1.22
N ILE A 43 1.85 -22.94 0.79
CA ILE A 43 2.11 -21.73 1.58
C ILE A 43 1.17 -21.77 2.78
N GLY A 44 1.68 -22.22 3.92
CA GLY A 44 0.93 -22.29 5.18
C GLY A 44 0.30 -20.94 5.54
N LYS A 45 -1.04 -20.95 5.66
CA LYS A 45 -1.99 -20.09 6.41
C LYS A 45 -1.83 -18.56 6.51
N ASN A 46 -0.69 -17.96 6.20
CA ASN A 46 -0.50 -16.51 6.31
C ASN A 46 -0.78 -15.87 4.96
N GLY A 47 -2.03 -15.45 4.77
CA GLY A 47 -2.47 -14.72 3.58
C GLY A 47 -1.84 -13.33 3.49
N TYR A 48 -1.85 -12.75 2.29
CA TYR A 48 -1.53 -11.34 2.14
C TYR A 48 -2.61 -10.49 2.80
N ILE A 49 -2.17 -9.47 3.53
CA ILE A 49 -3.04 -8.42 4.05
C ILE A 49 -3.05 -7.28 3.04
N PHE A 50 -4.24 -6.75 2.78
CA PHE A 50 -4.45 -5.61 1.91
C PHE A 50 -4.86 -4.39 2.72
N PHE A 51 -4.72 -3.22 2.11
CA PHE A 51 -5.08 -1.95 2.72
C PHE A 51 -6.08 -1.23 1.83
N ALA A 52 -7.22 -0.84 2.41
CA ALA A 52 -8.26 -0.11 1.71
C ALA A 52 -8.69 1.12 2.50
N LYS A 53 -8.96 2.21 1.80
CA LYS A 53 -9.46 3.44 2.35
C LYS A 53 -10.98 3.38 2.45
N SER A 54 -11.49 3.78 3.61
CA SER A 54 -12.93 3.96 3.83
C SER A 54 -13.45 5.29 3.29
N GLU A 55 -14.77 5.45 3.30
CA GLU A 55 -15.43 6.74 3.01
C GLU A 55 -15.04 7.84 4.02
N ASP A 56 -14.70 7.46 5.25
CA ASP A 56 -14.26 8.37 6.32
C ASP A 56 -12.74 8.62 6.30
N GLU A 57 -12.06 8.35 5.19
CA GLU A 57 -10.63 8.62 4.97
C GLU A 57 -9.66 7.85 5.91
N HIS A 58 -10.16 6.89 6.70
CA HIS A 58 -9.32 5.98 7.48
C HIS A 58 -8.82 4.82 6.60
N ILE A 59 -7.62 4.31 6.91
CA ILE A 59 -7.05 3.12 6.26
C ILE A 59 -7.39 1.89 7.10
N TYR A 60 -7.90 0.87 6.43
CA TYR A 60 -8.31 -0.39 7.03
C TYR A 60 -7.48 -1.55 6.49
N LEU A 61 -7.18 -2.49 7.37
CA LEU A 61 -6.65 -3.80 6.98
C LEU A 61 -7.83 -4.63 6.50
N VAL A 62 -7.71 -5.20 5.31
CA VAL A 62 -8.78 -5.99 4.67
C VAL A 62 -8.22 -7.26 4.05
N GLU A 63 -9.06 -8.28 3.99
CA GLU A 63 -8.76 -9.52 3.28
C GLU A 63 -9.38 -9.53 1.87
N SER A 64 -8.83 -10.36 0.98
CA SER A 64 -9.30 -10.43 -0.42
C SER A 64 -10.79 -10.79 -0.54
N PHE A 65 -11.32 -11.63 0.35
CA PHE A 65 -12.72 -12.05 0.30
C PHE A 65 -13.67 -10.89 0.63
N GLU A 66 -13.24 -9.91 1.43
CA GLU A 66 -14.04 -8.74 1.79
C GLU A 66 -14.18 -7.80 0.59
N ILE A 67 -13.10 -7.61 -0.17
CA ILE A 67 -13.13 -6.87 -1.44
C ILE A 67 -14.06 -7.56 -2.44
N TYR A 68 -14.04 -8.90 -2.50
CA TYR A 68 -14.98 -9.66 -3.32
C TYR A 68 -16.44 -9.48 -2.91
N HIS A 69 -16.74 -9.47 -1.61
CA HIS A 69 -18.09 -9.19 -1.13
C HIS A 69 -18.54 -7.77 -1.48
N ALA A 70 -17.66 -6.77 -1.30
CA ALA A 70 -17.93 -5.40 -1.70
C ALA A 70 -18.23 -5.30 -3.20
N TYR A 71 -17.45 -5.99 -4.05
CA TYR A 71 -17.71 -6.09 -5.49
C TYR A 71 -19.08 -6.68 -5.80
N LYS A 72 -19.47 -7.78 -5.12
CA LYS A 72 -20.79 -8.41 -5.32
C LYS A 72 -21.96 -7.51 -4.93
N GLY A 73 -21.75 -6.60 -3.98
CA GLY A 73 -22.74 -5.60 -3.58
C GLY A 73 -22.82 -4.39 -4.50
N ASP A 74 -21.83 -4.17 -5.37
CA ASP A 74 -21.78 -3.00 -6.24
C ASP A 74 -22.35 -3.29 -7.64
N SER A 75 -23.57 -2.81 -7.87
CA SER A 75 -24.28 -2.96 -9.14
C SER A 75 -23.68 -2.17 -10.32
N LYS A 76 -22.73 -1.27 -10.06
CA LYS A 76 -22.07 -0.44 -11.09
C LYS A 76 -20.67 -0.93 -11.47
N ALA A 77 -20.12 -1.92 -10.78
CA ALA A 77 -18.79 -2.44 -11.05
C ALA A 77 -18.76 -3.19 -12.40
N SER A 78 -17.82 -2.82 -13.27
CA SER A 78 -17.63 -3.40 -14.61
C SER A 78 -17.14 -4.85 -14.52
N ASN A 79 -15.98 -5.07 -13.88
CA ASN A 79 -15.38 -6.37 -13.65
C ASN A 79 -14.61 -6.38 -12.32
N TYR A 80 -14.32 -7.58 -11.80
CA TYR A 80 -13.69 -7.74 -10.48
C TYR A 80 -12.24 -7.26 -10.44
N GLU A 81 -11.48 -7.45 -11.52
CA GLU A 81 -10.06 -7.05 -11.59
C GLU A 81 -9.90 -5.53 -11.47
N GLU A 82 -10.67 -4.77 -12.26
CA GLU A 82 -10.72 -3.31 -12.19
C GLU A 82 -11.19 -2.84 -10.82
N PHE A 83 -12.25 -3.45 -10.27
CA PHE A 83 -12.73 -3.12 -8.93
C PHE A 83 -11.67 -3.37 -7.85
N PHE A 84 -10.98 -4.51 -7.90
CA PHE A 84 -9.93 -4.89 -6.95
C PHE A 84 -8.77 -3.91 -7.01
N ASN A 85 -8.32 -3.56 -8.21
CA ASN A 85 -7.26 -2.58 -8.41
C ASN A 85 -7.70 -1.17 -7.97
N ASP A 86 -8.93 -0.74 -8.24
CA ASP A 86 -9.44 0.56 -7.84
C ASP A 86 -9.51 0.73 -6.31
N ILE A 87 -9.94 -0.31 -5.59
CA ILE A 87 -9.99 -0.31 -4.13
C ILE A 87 -8.56 -0.21 -3.56
N LEU A 88 -7.63 -1.03 -4.05
CA LEU A 88 -6.28 -1.12 -3.48
C LEU A 88 -5.36 0.04 -3.91
N ASN A 89 -5.62 0.67 -5.05
CA ASN A 89 -5.00 1.94 -5.45
C ASN A 89 -5.73 3.16 -4.84
N GLN A 90 -6.67 2.96 -3.93
CA GLN A 90 -7.40 4.03 -3.23
C GLN A 90 -8.19 4.98 -4.16
N LYS A 91 -8.47 4.55 -5.40
CA LYS A 91 -9.33 5.29 -6.36
C LYS A 91 -10.80 5.19 -5.99
N LYS A 92 -11.14 4.13 -5.25
CA LYS A 92 -12.49 3.85 -4.77
C LYS A 92 -12.43 3.50 -3.29
N SER A 93 -13.26 4.16 -2.49
CA SER A 93 -13.41 3.81 -1.09
C SER A 93 -14.23 2.54 -0.93
N MET A 94 -13.89 1.73 0.06
CA MET A 94 -14.68 0.56 0.45
C MET A 94 -15.61 0.91 1.61
N LYS A 95 -16.88 0.50 1.51
CA LYS A 95 -17.79 0.53 2.65
C LYS A 95 -17.47 -0.63 3.59
N ILE A 96 -17.02 -0.32 4.80
CA ILE A 96 -16.63 -1.31 5.81
C ILE A 96 -17.66 -1.26 6.93
N ASP A 97 -18.58 -2.23 6.93
CA ASP A 97 -19.75 -2.24 7.81
C ASP A 97 -19.50 -2.88 9.19
N SER A 98 -18.23 -3.16 9.55
CA SER A 98 -17.88 -3.89 10.77
C SER A 98 -16.99 -3.09 11.72
N ILE A 99 -17.49 -2.93 12.96
CA ILE A 99 -16.79 -2.30 14.09
C ILE A 99 -15.50 -3.02 14.52
N ASN A 100 -15.29 -4.26 14.04
CA ASN A 100 -14.15 -5.08 14.43
C ASN A 100 -12.96 -4.93 13.50
N HIS A 101 -13.07 -4.13 12.44
CA HIS A 101 -11.91 -3.91 11.58
C HIS A 101 -10.89 -3.03 12.27
N LYS A 102 -9.63 -3.42 12.13
CA LYS A 102 -8.52 -2.59 12.55
C LYS A 102 -8.33 -1.46 11.54
N CYS A 103 -8.45 -0.23 12.03
CA CYS A 103 -8.19 0.97 11.26
C CYS A 103 -7.14 1.82 11.96
N PHE A 104 -6.39 2.58 11.17
CA PHE A 104 -5.43 3.52 11.69
C PHE A 104 -5.47 4.83 10.90
N LYS A 105 -4.94 5.88 11.53
CA LYS A 105 -4.70 7.16 10.88
C LYS A 105 -3.27 7.20 10.37
N ILE A 106 -3.07 7.93 9.28
CA ILE A 106 -1.75 8.12 8.71
C ILE A 106 -0.87 8.87 9.71
N ASP A 107 0.22 8.22 10.12
CA ASP A 107 1.26 8.84 10.93
C ASP A 107 2.06 9.84 10.08
N LYS A 108 2.14 11.08 10.55
CA LYS A 108 2.77 12.18 9.79
C LYS A 108 4.27 11.97 9.60
N LYS A 109 4.96 11.38 10.57
CA LYS A 109 6.40 11.16 10.50
C LYS A 109 6.72 10.07 9.48
N ILE A 110 6.00 8.96 9.51
CA ILE A 110 6.17 7.85 8.56
C ILE A 110 5.79 8.31 7.14
N ASN A 111 4.67 9.03 6.98
CA ASN A 111 4.29 9.61 5.69
C ASN A 111 5.38 10.56 5.14
N ASN A 112 5.93 11.43 5.99
CA ASN A 112 7.02 12.32 5.58
C ASN A 112 8.28 11.56 5.16
N ASP A 113 8.59 10.43 5.80
CA ASP A 113 9.69 9.58 5.38
C ASP A 113 9.40 8.91 4.04
N PHE A 114 8.18 8.41 3.84
CA PHE A 114 7.74 7.80 2.59
C PHE A 114 7.88 8.78 1.40
N LEU A 115 7.50 10.04 1.59
CA LEU A 115 7.61 11.08 0.56
C LEU A 115 9.05 11.54 0.27
N LYS A 116 10.00 11.31 1.18
CA LYS A 116 11.37 11.83 1.09
C LYS A 116 12.42 10.79 0.78
N LEU A 117 12.20 9.54 1.19
CA LEU A 117 13.15 8.45 1.05
C LEU A 117 12.86 7.67 -0.22
N GLU A 118 13.93 7.15 -0.83
CA GLU A 118 13.76 6.16 -1.89
C GLU A 118 13.16 4.87 -1.34
N LYS A 119 12.45 4.11 -2.18
CA LYS A 119 11.73 2.89 -1.79
C LYS A 119 12.59 1.91 -0.98
N ASP A 120 13.82 1.66 -1.42
CA ASP A 120 14.75 0.73 -0.75
C ASP A 120 15.31 1.30 0.56
N GLU A 121 15.42 2.63 0.69
CA GLU A 121 15.84 3.30 1.92
C GLU A 121 14.73 3.26 2.98
N PHE A 122 13.48 3.52 2.56
CA PHE A 122 12.30 3.38 3.43
C PHE A 122 12.18 1.96 3.97
N LEU A 123 12.31 0.95 3.09
CA LEU A 123 12.31 -0.47 3.48
C LEU A 123 13.38 -0.75 4.55
N LYS A 124 14.64 -0.37 4.30
CA LYS A 124 15.75 -0.62 5.25
C LYS A 124 15.60 0.13 6.57
N LYS A 125 14.98 1.31 6.56
CA LYS A 125 14.77 2.13 7.75
C LYS A 125 13.81 1.45 8.73
N TYR A 126 12.74 0.85 8.21
CA TYR A 126 11.64 0.34 9.03
C TYR A 126 11.57 -1.18 9.16
N THR A 127 12.47 -1.90 8.49
CA THR A 127 12.48 -3.37 8.53
C THR A 127 13.84 -3.93 8.92
N VAL A 128 13.83 -5.18 9.38
CA VAL A 128 15.03 -5.98 9.61
C VAL A 128 15.02 -7.17 8.65
N THR A 129 16.18 -7.58 8.17
CA THR A 129 16.29 -8.79 7.34
C THR A 129 15.93 -10.00 8.19
N SER A 130 14.96 -10.80 7.74
CA SER A 130 14.65 -12.05 8.42
C SER A 130 15.60 -13.16 7.98
N GLY A 131 15.85 -14.14 8.85
CA GLY A 131 16.59 -15.35 8.50
C GLY A 131 15.87 -16.27 7.49
N TYR A 132 14.62 -15.95 7.13
CA TYR A 132 13.79 -16.72 6.22
C TYR A 132 13.76 -16.07 4.83
N LYS A 133 14.36 -16.74 3.84
CA LYS A 133 14.17 -16.53 2.38
C LYS A 133 13.84 -15.09 1.92
N ASN A 134 14.82 -14.19 1.84
CA ASN A 134 14.67 -12.84 1.24
C ASN A 134 13.51 -11.96 1.77
N LYS A 135 12.89 -12.32 2.91
CA LYS A 135 11.82 -11.55 3.53
C LYS A 135 12.40 -10.57 4.53
N TYR A 136 11.78 -9.39 4.59
CA TYR A 136 12.02 -8.41 5.64
C TYR A 136 10.92 -8.53 6.69
N PHE A 137 11.23 -8.22 7.93
CA PHE A 137 10.29 -8.17 9.03
C PHE A 137 10.16 -6.71 9.48
N ILE A 138 8.93 -6.19 9.56
CA ILE A 138 8.72 -4.83 10.08
C ILE A 138 9.22 -4.79 11.52
N ASN A 139 10.04 -3.80 11.85
CA ASN A 139 10.75 -3.75 13.12
C ASN A 139 9.76 -3.72 14.31
N SER A 140 9.75 -4.77 15.13
CA SER A 140 8.85 -4.91 16.28
C SER A 140 9.14 -3.95 17.43
N LYS A 141 10.18 -3.11 17.34
CA LYS A 141 10.41 -2.00 18.26
C LYS A 141 9.52 -0.79 18.00
N LEU A 142 8.83 -0.76 16.86
CA LEU A 142 7.85 0.27 16.54
C LEU A 142 6.55 0.01 17.32
N GLU A 143 5.80 1.07 17.60
CA GLU A 143 4.47 0.93 18.17
C GLU A 143 3.51 0.29 17.15
N TRP A 144 2.43 -0.34 17.63
CA TRP A 144 1.52 -1.09 16.76
C TRP A 144 0.95 -0.26 15.60
N GLU A 145 0.55 0.98 15.84
CA GLU A 145 0.05 1.87 14.79
C GLU A 145 1.14 2.28 13.79
N GLU A 146 2.40 2.41 14.25
CA GLU A 146 3.54 2.69 13.38
C GLU A 146 3.82 1.49 12.46
N ILE A 147 3.74 0.25 12.99
CA ILE A 147 3.90 -0.98 12.20
C ILE A 147 2.89 -1.03 11.05
N GLU A 148 1.64 -0.68 11.31
CA GLU A 148 0.57 -0.68 10.30
C GLU A 148 0.75 0.40 9.25
N ASN A 149 1.15 1.60 9.67
CA ASN A 149 1.52 2.69 8.77
C ASN A 149 2.68 2.30 7.85
N VAL A 150 3.73 1.68 8.39
CA VAL A 150 4.85 1.17 7.59
C VAL A 150 4.36 0.10 6.61
N GLY A 151 3.54 -0.84 7.08
CA GLY A 151 2.94 -1.88 6.25
C GLY A 151 2.18 -1.30 5.07
N TYR A 152 1.35 -0.28 5.32
CA TYR A 152 0.59 0.42 4.29
C TYR A 152 1.46 1.11 3.25
N PHE A 153 2.46 1.91 3.64
CA PHE A 153 3.31 2.59 2.66
C PHE A 153 4.21 1.62 1.86
N LEU A 154 4.62 0.50 2.46
CA LEU A 154 5.29 -0.56 1.73
C LEU A 154 4.34 -1.26 0.75
N PHE A 155 3.09 -1.49 1.15
CA PHE A 155 2.05 -2.01 0.28
C PHE A 155 1.79 -1.08 -0.92
N GLU A 156 1.63 0.23 -0.69
CA GLU A 156 1.49 1.23 -1.76
C GLU A 156 2.69 1.26 -2.70
N SER A 157 3.87 0.95 -2.19
CA SER A 157 5.08 0.80 -3.00
C SER A 157 5.11 -0.50 -3.83
N GLY A 158 4.10 -1.37 -3.72
CA GLY A 158 4.00 -2.67 -4.40
C GLY A 158 4.74 -3.81 -3.69
N PHE A 159 5.00 -3.72 -2.39
CA PHE A 159 5.45 -4.88 -1.59
C PHE A 159 4.27 -5.71 -1.09
N GLY A 160 4.50 -7.01 -0.93
CA GLY A 160 3.58 -7.94 -0.28
C GLY A 160 3.66 -7.86 1.23
N ILE A 161 2.54 -7.67 1.90
CA ILE A 161 2.48 -7.63 3.36
C ILE A 161 1.78 -8.88 3.87
N ILE A 162 2.43 -9.61 4.76
CA ILE A 162 1.94 -10.87 5.33
C ILE A 162 1.99 -10.75 6.84
N PHE A 163 0.91 -11.07 7.53
CA PHE A 163 0.92 -11.19 8.99
C PHE A 163 1.21 -12.63 9.40
N ASP A 164 2.14 -12.79 10.34
CA ASP A 164 2.47 -14.04 10.98
C ASP A 164 1.90 -14.02 12.40
N ASP A 165 0.87 -14.81 12.64
CA ASP A 165 0.16 -14.92 13.91
C ASP A 165 1.00 -15.60 14.99
N HIS A 166 1.87 -16.54 14.61
CA HIS A 166 2.78 -17.23 15.52
C HIS A 166 3.83 -16.29 16.11
N LEU A 167 4.36 -15.37 15.30
CA LEU A 167 5.35 -14.39 15.73
C LEU A 167 4.73 -13.03 16.11
N GLY A 168 3.44 -12.85 15.84
CA GLY A 168 2.73 -11.59 16.06
C GLY A 168 3.37 -10.44 15.30
N GLY A 169 3.62 -10.58 14.01
CA GLY A 169 4.35 -9.56 13.27
C GLY A 169 4.14 -9.58 11.76
N TYR A 170 4.67 -8.56 11.10
CA TYR A 170 4.45 -8.34 9.67
C TYR A 170 5.72 -8.62 8.88
N TYR A 171 5.61 -9.52 7.91
CA TYR A 171 6.62 -9.77 6.89
C TYR A 171 6.33 -8.96 5.64
N VAL A 172 7.41 -8.52 5.00
CA VAL A 172 7.41 -7.79 3.76
C VAL A 172 8.09 -8.64 2.70
N ASN A 173 7.37 -8.90 1.61
CA ASN A 173 7.85 -9.65 0.46
C ASN A 173 8.06 -8.76 -0.76
N ASN A 174 9.15 -8.97 -1.50
CA ASN A 174 9.43 -8.24 -2.73
C ASN A 174 8.87 -8.99 -3.93
N LEU A 175 7.59 -8.75 -4.22
CA LEU A 175 6.83 -9.44 -5.27
C LEU A 175 7.38 -9.20 -6.69
N ASN A 176 8.22 -8.18 -6.88
CA ASN A 176 8.87 -7.91 -8.17
C ASN A 176 10.17 -8.68 -8.38
N LYS A 177 10.81 -9.18 -7.31
CA LYS A 177 12.05 -9.98 -7.42
C LYS A 177 11.78 -11.48 -7.50
N ASP A 178 10.70 -11.95 -6.89
CA ASP A 178 10.36 -13.38 -6.84
C ASP A 178 9.68 -13.90 -8.12
N ASN A 179 9.39 -13.02 -9.09
CA ASN A 179 8.80 -13.34 -10.40
C ASN A 179 9.84 -13.42 -11.54
N LYS A 180 11.13 -13.54 -11.23
CA LYS A 180 12.23 -13.79 -12.17
C LYS A 180 12.88 -15.14 -11.89
#